data_AF-A0AAD9KKI3-F1
#
_entry.id   AF-A0AAD9KKI3-F1
#
_cell.length_a   1.000
_cell.length_b   1.000
_cell.length_c   1.000
_cell.angle_alpha   90.00
_cell.angle_beta   90.00
_cell.angle_gamma   90.00
#
_symmetry.space_group_name_H-M   'P 1'
#
loop_
_entity.id
_entity.type
_entity.pdbx_description
1 polymer ?
#
loop_
_entity_poly.entity_id
_entity_poly.type
_entity_poly.pdbx_seq_one_letter_code
_entity_poly.pdbx_strand_id
1 'polypeptide(L)'
;MHESESHDWWKHMKTILGLKTNGKSCMQGLANKTTHGDYGLLANTMNDCFVSVSDHLPRLNKSHKVFDVNEELPDQYVISVCTTFKALQSVKANKATGPDNIPAWVLRNYANVLAPPINCYF
;
A
#
# COMPACT_ATOMS: atom_id res chain seq x y z
N MET A 1 -24.03 7.27 1.62
CA MET A 1 -23.24 8.00 0.61
C MET A 1 -21.78 7.97 1.06
N HIS A 2 -20.95 7.04 0.56
CA HIS A 2 -19.56 6.84 1.03
C HIS A 2 -18.56 6.61 -0.13
N GLU A 3 -18.85 7.11 -1.33
CA GLU A 3 -17.97 6.93 -2.51
C GLU A 3 -16.94 8.06 -2.70
N SER A 4 -17.09 9.21 -2.05
CA SER A 4 -16.19 10.36 -2.22
C SER A 4 -14.82 10.19 -1.54
N GLU A 5 -14.78 9.51 -0.40
CA GLU A 5 -13.54 9.34 0.38
C GLU A 5 -12.49 8.49 -0.35
N SER A 6 -12.94 7.53 -1.17
CA SER A 6 -12.05 6.60 -1.89
C SER A 6 -11.35 7.22 -3.12
N HIS A 7 -11.83 8.35 -3.64
CA HIS A 7 -11.10 9.06 -4.70
C HIS A 7 -10.16 10.12 -4.11
N ASP A 8 -10.59 10.76 -3.03
CA ASP A 8 -9.80 11.78 -2.34
C ASP A 8 -8.61 11.20 -1.58
N TRP A 9 -8.71 10.00 -0.99
CA TRP A 9 -7.55 9.39 -0.32
C TRP A 9 -6.39 9.16 -1.31
N TRP A 10 -6.66 8.64 -2.52
CA TRP A 10 -5.62 8.34 -3.50
C TRP A 10 -5.00 9.62 -4.06
N LYS A 11 -5.79 10.69 -4.18
CA LYS A 11 -5.29 12.02 -4.56
C LYS A 11 -4.36 12.60 -3.48
N HIS A 12 -4.70 12.44 -2.20
CA HIS A 12 -3.84 12.84 -1.09
C HIS A 12 -2.57 11.98 -0.99
N MET A 13 -2.69 10.66 -1.13
CA MET A 13 -1.54 9.74 -1.14
C MET A 13 -0.55 10.06 -2.27
N LYS A 14 -1.02 10.33 -3.48
CA LYS A 14 -0.15 10.77 -4.59
C LYS A 14 0.60 12.06 -4.30
N THR A 15 0.05 12.93 -3.45
CA THR A 15 0.69 14.17 -3.04
C THR A 15 1.73 13.93 -1.93
N ILE A 16 1.43 13.06 -0.97
CA ILE A 16 2.35 12.66 0.11
C ILE A 16 3.55 11.90 -0.45
N LEU A 17 3.31 10.96 -1.36
CA LEU A 17 4.34 10.14 -2.01
C LEU A 17 5.14 10.88 -3.09
N GLY A 18 4.85 12.16 -3.32
CA GLY A 18 5.56 12.97 -4.33
C GLY A 18 5.29 12.58 -5.79
N LEU A 19 4.28 11.75 -6.05
CA LEU A 19 3.90 11.31 -7.39
C LEU A 19 3.24 12.42 -8.23
N LYS A 20 2.92 13.57 -7.62
CA LYS A 20 2.44 14.78 -8.29
C LYS A 20 3.23 16.00 -7.79
N THR A 21 4.21 16.45 -8.56
CA THR A 21 5.09 17.58 -8.21
C THR A 21 4.60 18.88 -8.83
N ASN A 22 3.57 19.50 -8.24
CA ASN A 22 3.24 20.89 -8.56
C ASN A 22 4.13 21.85 -7.78
N GLY A 23 5.44 21.93 -8.09
CA GLY A 23 6.40 23.01 -7.77
C GLY A 23 6.57 23.51 -6.32
N LYS A 24 5.70 23.15 -5.39
CA LYS A 24 5.70 23.52 -3.98
C LYS A 24 5.83 22.24 -3.18
N SER A 25 6.74 22.26 -2.20
CA SER A 25 6.86 21.19 -1.21
C SER A 25 5.47 20.88 -0.65
N CYS A 26 5.00 19.65 -0.80
CA CYS A 26 3.65 19.21 -0.41
C CYS A 26 3.34 19.50 1.07
N MET A 27 4.38 19.75 1.87
CA MET A 27 4.34 19.97 3.31
C MET A 27 4.40 21.44 3.71
N GLN A 28 4.58 22.38 2.78
CA GLN A 28 4.80 23.80 3.10
C GLN A 28 3.61 24.43 3.84
N GLY A 29 2.37 24.09 3.46
CA GLY A 29 1.18 24.56 4.17
C GLY A 29 1.09 24.03 5.60
N LEU A 30 1.54 22.79 5.82
CA LEU A 30 1.53 22.15 7.13
C LEU A 30 2.66 22.69 8.02
N ALA A 31 3.86 22.87 7.46
CA ALA A 31 5.00 23.48 8.15
C ALA A 31 4.65 24.90 8.61
N ASN A 32 4.06 25.72 7.74
CA ASN A 32 3.67 27.08 8.09
C ASN A 32 2.62 27.14 9.20
N LYS A 33 1.67 26.18 9.22
CA LYS A 33 0.57 26.17 10.19
C LYS A 33 0.97 25.62 11.55
N THR A 34 1.78 24.56 11.57
CA THR A 34 2.09 23.81 12.80
C THR A 34 3.43 24.22 13.40
N THR A 35 4.40 24.58 12.57
CA THR A 35 5.80 24.81 12.98
C THR A 35 6.39 26.10 12.41
N HIS A 36 5.55 27.05 12.01
CA HIS A 36 5.96 28.36 11.47
C HIS A 36 6.98 28.29 10.31
N GLY A 37 6.92 27.22 9.51
CA GLY A 37 7.80 26.99 8.37
C GLY A 37 9.05 26.19 8.68
N ASP A 38 9.26 25.78 9.94
CA ASP A 38 10.37 24.90 10.32
C ASP A 38 10.04 23.44 10.00
N TYR A 39 10.70 22.91 8.96
CA TYR A 39 10.54 21.53 8.53
C TYR A 39 11.17 20.50 9.49
N GLY A 40 12.22 20.87 10.24
CA GLY A 40 12.84 19.99 11.22
C GLY A 40 11.93 19.78 12.42
N LEU A 41 11.35 20.86 12.93
CA LEU A 41 10.35 20.78 14.00
C LEU A 41 9.09 20.03 13.54
N LEU A 42 8.71 20.17 12.26
CA LEU A 42 7.57 19.43 11.70
C LEU A 42 7.85 17.93 11.68
N ALA A 43 9.04 17.52 11.26
CA ALA A 43 9.45 16.12 11.25
C ALA A 43 9.42 15.51 12.66
N ASN A 44 9.92 16.23 13.66
CA ASN A 44 9.88 15.79 15.05
C ASN A 44 8.43 15.66 15.56
N THR A 45 7.59 16.66 15.27
CA THR A 45 6.17 16.64 15.65
C THR A 45 5.42 15.46 15.00
N MET A 46 5.71 15.16 13.74
CA MET A 46 5.17 13.98 13.05
C MET A 46 5.65 12.68 13.68
N ASN A 47 6.95 12.59 14.00
CA ASN A 47 7.51 11.44 14.67
C ASN A 47 6.83 11.21 16.03
N ASP A 48 6.67 12.25 16.84
CA ASP A 48 6.02 12.16 18.16
C ASP A 48 4.57 11.72 18.03
N CYS A 49 3.85 12.24 17.02
CA CYS A 49 2.51 11.77 16.69
C CYS A 49 2.49 10.27 16.37
N PHE A 50 3.35 9.81 15.45
CA PHE A 50 3.41 8.38 15.11
C PHE A 50 3.82 7.51 16.30
N VAL A 51 4.75 7.97 17.13
CA VAL A 51 5.16 7.28 18.36
C VAL A 51 3.99 7.18 19.32
N SER A 52 3.28 8.28 19.59
CA SER A 52 2.11 8.28 20.48
C SER A 52 0.99 7.34 20.01
N VAL A 53 0.75 7.28 18.70
CA VAL A 53 -0.23 6.35 18.12
C VAL A 53 0.28 4.92 18.20
N SER A 54 1.59 4.68 18.10
CA SER A 54 2.15 3.33 18.06
C SER A 54 2.58 2.80 19.43
N ASP A 55 2.52 3.60 20.50
CA ASP A 55 3.05 3.25 21.83
C ASP A 55 2.31 2.06 22.46
N HIS A 56 1.02 1.92 22.15
CA HIS A 56 0.21 0.79 22.60
C HIS A 56 0.44 -0.51 21.81
N LEU A 57 1.18 -0.45 20.70
CA LEU A 57 1.46 -1.64 19.90
C LEU A 57 2.62 -2.43 20.53
N PRO A 58 2.48 -3.76 20.68
CA PRO A 58 3.55 -4.58 21.21
C PRO A 58 4.77 -4.46 20.30
N ARG A 59 5.94 -4.20 20.89
CA ARG A 59 7.21 -4.18 20.16
C ARG A 59 7.43 -5.54 19.52
N LEU A 60 7.88 -5.55 18.27
CA LEU A 60 8.28 -6.79 17.59
C LEU A 60 9.40 -7.45 18.39
N ASN A 61 9.05 -8.52 19.10
CA ASN A 61 9.98 -9.27 19.91
C ASN A 61 10.94 -9.98 18.95
N LYS A 62 12.25 -9.72 19.03
CA LYS A 62 13.26 -10.34 18.14
C LYS A 62 13.32 -11.87 18.28
N SER A 63 12.61 -12.42 19.26
CA SER A 63 12.39 -13.85 19.47
C SER A 63 11.16 -14.40 18.73
N HIS A 64 10.47 -13.62 17.90
CA HIS A 64 9.54 -14.20 16.93
C HIS A 64 10.34 -15.18 16.09
N LYS A 65 9.93 -16.45 16.14
CA LYS A 65 10.41 -17.44 15.18
C LYS A 65 10.20 -16.82 13.81
N VAL A 66 11.30 -16.52 13.13
CA VAL A 66 11.27 -16.38 11.68
C VAL A 66 10.57 -17.65 11.21
N PHE A 67 9.45 -17.52 10.50
CA PHE A 67 8.72 -18.66 9.95
C PHE A 67 9.73 -19.69 9.48
N ASP A 68 9.72 -20.87 10.09
CA ASP A 68 10.60 -21.93 9.63
C ASP A 68 10.16 -22.20 8.20
N VAL A 69 11.09 -22.14 7.25
CA VAL A 69 10.80 -22.37 5.83
C VAL A 69 10.26 -23.79 5.60
N ASN A 70 10.35 -24.64 6.63
CA ASN A 70 9.84 -26.01 6.67
C ASN A 70 8.56 -26.18 7.52
N GLU A 71 7.99 -25.13 8.11
CA GLU A 71 6.63 -25.22 8.67
C GLU A 71 5.64 -25.37 7.51
N GLU A 72 4.93 -26.50 7.47
CA GLU A 72 3.81 -26.69 6.54
C GLU A 72 2.82 -25.55 6.74
N LEU A 73 2.75 -24.64 5.77
CA LEU A 73 1.76 -23.57 5.75
C LEU A 73 0.37 -24.21 5.80
N PRO A 74 -0.48 -23.83 6.77
CA PRO A 74 -1.84 -24.34 6.81
C PRO A 74 -2.54 -24.10 5.47
N ASP A 75 -3.23 -25.12 4.93
CA ASP A 75 -3.89 -25.08 3.61
C ASP A 75 -4.78 -23.85 3.39
N GLN A 76 -5.34 -23.30 4.46
CA GLN A 76 -6.16 -22.08 4.42
C GLN A 76 -5.41 -20.83 3.92
N TYR A 77 -4.08 -20.83 3.97
CA TYR A 77 -3.22 -19.76 3.46
C TYR A 77 -2.64 -20.07 2.07
N VAL A 78 -2.81 -21.29 1.57
CA VAL A 78 -2.36 -21.70 0.24
C VAL A 78 -3.41 -21.30 -0.79
N ILE A 79 -3.06 -20.33 -1.63
CA ILE A 79 -3.94 -19.90 -2.72
C ILE A 79 -3.70 -20.81 -3.92
N SER A 80 -4.79 -21.41 -4.43
CA SER A 80 -4.72 -22.20 -5.66
C SER A 80 -4.59 -21.32 -6.90
N VAL A 81 -3.92 -21.83 -7.94
CA VAL A 81 -3.83 -21.16 -9.25
C VAL A 81 -5.22 -20.82 -9.82
N CYS A 82 -6.22 -21.66 -9.58
CA CYS A 82 -7.60 -21.43 -10.01
C CYS A 82 -8.22 -20.21 -9.29
N THR A 83 -7.93 -20.05 -7.99
CA THR A 83 -8.35 -18.88 -7.21
C THR A 83 -7.66 -17.62 -7.73
N THR A 84 -6.36 -17.67 -7.98
CA THR A 84 -5.57 -16.58 -8.55
C THR A 84 -6.10 -16.17 -9.93
N PHE A 85 -6.41 -17.14 -10.80
CA PHE A 85 -7.02 -16.90 -12.11
C PHE A 85 -8.38 -16.19 -12.00
N LYS A 86 -9.27 -16.68 -11.13
CA LYS A 86 -10.59 -16.07 -10.91
C LYS A 86 -10.45 -14.63 -10.39
N ALA A 87 -9.51 -14.40 -9.49
CA ALA A 87 -9.21 -13.06 -8.96
C ALA A 87 -8.77 -12.11 -10.08
N LEU A 88 -7.80 -12.52 -10.91
CA LEU A 88 -7.33 -11.74 -12.05
C LEU A 88 -8.44 -11.45 -13.07
N GLN A 89 -9.30 -12.43 -13.35
CA GLN A 89 -10.42 -12.27 -14.28
C GLN A 89 -11.49 -11.28 -13.75
N SER A 90 -11.64 -11.18 -12.43
CA SER A 90 -12.58 -10.27 -11.77
C SER A 90 -12.13 -8.80 -11.76
N VAL A 91 -10.88 -8.53 -12.14
CA VAL A 91 -10.32 -7.16 -12.18
C VAL A 91 -11.11 -6.28 -13.14
N LYS A 92 -11.54 -5.11 -12.67
CA LYS A 92 -12.22 -4.11 -13.50
C LYS A 92 -11.22 -3.47 -14.47
N ALA A 93 -11.31 -3.81 -15.75
CA ALA A 93 -10.40 -3.36 -16.82
C ALA A 93 -10.28 -1.83 -16.96
N ASN A 94 -11.31 -1.08 -16.56
CA ASN A 94 -11.36 0.38 -16.69
C ASN A 94 -10.80 1.11 -15.47
N LYS A 95 -10.15 0.41 -14.52
CA LYS A 95 -9.52 1.04 -13.36
C LYS A 95 -8.17 1.63 -13.71
N ALA A 96 -7.81 2.68 -12.96
CA ALA A 96 -6.50 3.31 -13.03
C ALA A 96 -5.40 2.29 -12.73
N THR A 97 -4.28 2.48 -13.41
CA THR A 97 -3.06 1.71 -13.29
C THR A 97 -2.48 1.78 -11.88
N GLY A 98 -1.95 0.66 -11.39
CA GLY A 98 -1.23 0.60 -10.13
C GLY A 98 0.13 1.31 -10.21
N PRO A 99 0.91 1.31 -9.10
CA PRO A 99 2.28 1.87 -9.08
C PRO A 99 3.24 1.14 -10.04
N ASP A 100 2.89 -0.09 -10.43
CA ASP A 100 3.59 -0.90 -11.44
C ASP A 100 3.38 -0.41 -12.88
N ASN A 101 2.45 0.53 -13.10
CA ASN A 101 2.02 0.99 -14.41
C ASN A 101 1.50 -0.13 -15.35
N ILE A 102 1.05 -1.27 -14.82
CA ILE A 102 0.43 -2.34 -15.61
C ILE A 102 -1.09 -2.08 -15.74
N PRO A 103 -1.63 -1.93 -16.96
CA PRO A 103 -3.06 -1.72 -17.14
C PRO A 103 -3.91 -2.88 -16.61
N ALA A 104 -5.02 -2.56 -15.95
CA ALA A 104 -5.92 -3.55 -15.37
C ALA A 104 -6.51 -4.52 -16.41
N TRP A 105 -6.67 -4.09 -17.66
CA TRP A 105 -7.11 -4.97 -18.76
C TRP A 105 -6.06 -6.04 -19.12
N VAL A 106 -4.76 -5.78 -18.91
CA VAL A 106 -3.69 -6.77 -19.15
C VAL A 106 -3.82 -7.91 -18.15
N LEU A 107 -3.97 -7.58 -16.87
CA LEU A 107 -4.15 -8.57 -15.80
C LEU A 107 -5.37 -9.46 -16.06
N ARG A 108 -6.47 -8.86 -16.52
CA ARG A 108 -7.71 -9.58 -16.84
C ARG A 108 -7.58 -10.46 -18.09
N ASN A 109 -7.07 -9.92 -19.18
CA ASN A 109 -7.04 -10.61 -20.48
C ASN A 109 -6.00 -11.72 -20.52
N TYR A 110 -4.89 -11.56 -19.78
CA TYR A 110 -3.81 -12.54 -19.69
C TYR A 110 -3.85 -13.33 -18.38
N ALA A 111 -4.99 -13.37 -17.70
CA ALA A 111 -5.15 -14.07 -16.42
C ALA A 111 -4.70 -15.54 -16.48
N ASN A 112 -4.94 -16.23 -17.61
CA ASN A 112 -4.53 -17.62 -17.81
C ASN A 112 -3.02 -17.80 -17.86
N VAL A 113 -2.29 -16.81 -18.41
CA VAL A 113 -0.83 -16.83 -18.52
C VAL A 113 -0.18 -16.34 -17.23
N LEU A 114 -0.82 -15.38 -16.55
CA LEU A 114 -0.28 -14.73 -15.35
C LEU A 114 -0.59 -15.49 -14.06
N ALA A 115 -1.66 -16.28 -13.99
CA ALA A 115 -2.04 -16.97 -12.76
C ALA A 115 -0.96 -17.97 -12.27
N PRO A 116 -0.36 -18.84 -13.11
CA PRO A 116 0.69 -19.75 -12.65
C PRO A 116 1.94 -19.05 -12.09
N PRO A 117 2.56 -18.07 -12.77
CA PRO A 117 3.76 -17.40 -12.24
C PRO A 117 3.45 -16.49 -11.05
N ILE A 118 2.24 -15.95 -10.89
CA ILE A 118 1.87 -15.20 -9.68
C ILE A 118 1.72 -16.14 -8.48
N ASN A 119 1.25 -17.37 -8.71
CA ASN A 119 1.02 -18.34 -7.64
C ASN A 119 2.30 -18.98 -7.10
N CYS A 120 3.43 -18.92 -7.81
CA CYS A 120 4.69 -19.53 -7.34
C CYS A 120 5.52 -18.62 -6.43
N TYR A 121 5.10 -17.37 -6.22
CA TYR A 121 5.75 -16.43 -5.30
C TYR A 121 5.08 -16.36 -3.92
N PHE A 122 3.98 -17.10 -3.71
CA PHE A 122 3.23 -17.16 -2.45
C PHE A 122 3.29 -18.57 -1.87
#